data_AF-A0A819KDN2-F1
#
_entry.id   AF-A0A819KDN2-F1
#
_cell.length_a   1.000
_cell.length_b   1.000
_cell.length_c   1.000
_cell.angle_alpha   90.00
_cell.angle_beta   90.00
_cell.angle_gamma   90.00
#
_symmetry.space_group_name_H-M   'P 1'
#
loop_
_entity.id
_entity.type
_entity.pdbx_description
1 polymer ?
#
loop_
_entity_poly.entity_id
_entity_poly.type
_entity_poly.pdbx_seq_one_letter_code
_entity_poly.pdbx_strand_id
1 'polypeptide(L)'
;MGVDDDAALFDLSCTLFVSKTDQTRSITVSFNASLDLFEKKGLIKTTHRFVRLLSQLFLSDQPLYTFSLFLDEEREILRKLNDTHVDYGPIRCAHHHFIKHAQQYPQKLAMVFEDQSITYTETLFYAQQVAFDLVTEYQVCPNDVVVQLMERSIELVIGILAIWMSGATYAPINPHDPIARLMTCMEQTNAKHIIFHSSTSHISVSSYSNIRINDIINDMTERDLIEILSSIPVSPEHISHIVFTSGSTGKPKAVREALSINSVLDFAQFAHDKCQFYNWYGPAECTEAASKYLISGNELKQGHLPIGRPIPNVHIYIVDDYLQHVIPDIQIGDIVIGGMYSCGFTTAGLLNIGVDR
;
A
#
# COMPACT_ATOMS: atom_id res chain seq x y z
N MET A 1 37.37 -20.77 22.38
CA MET A 1 37.79 -19.76 21.39
C MET A 1 38.98 -19.02 21.99
N GLY A 2 40.18 -19.26 21.48
CA GLY A 2 41.36 -18.43 21.77
C GLY A 2 41.50 -17.39 20.66
N VAL A 3 41.95 -16.19 21.01
CA VAL A 3 42.34 -15.16 20.05
C VAL A 3 43.85 -15.24 19.95
N ASP A 4 44.38 -15.70 18.81
CA ASP A 4 45.80 -15.53 18.50
C ASP A 4 46.00 -14.15 17.88
N ASP A 5 47.04 -13.45 18.34
CA ASP A 5 47.34 -12.03 18.05
C ASP A 5 48.08 -11.85 16.70
N ASP A 6 47.85 -12.75 15.74
CA ASP A 6 48.46 -12.69 14.41
C ASP A 6 47.73 -11.67 13.53
N ALA A 7 48.46 -10.64 13.09
CA ALA A 7 47.94 -9.59 12.22
C ALA A 7 47.28 -10.17 10.95
N ALA A 8 46.09 -9.68 10.61
CA ALA A 8 45.34 -10.14 9.44
C ALA A 8 46.11 -9.85 8.13
N LEU A 9 46.45 -10.89 7.37
CA LEU A 9 47.16 -10.78 6.09
C LEU A 9 46.24 -10.46 4.90
N PHE A 10 44.94 -10.67 5.07
CA PHE A 10 43.88 -10.42 4.09
C PHE A 10 42.68 -9.80 4.81
N ASP A 11 41.76 -9.19 4.05
CA ASP A 11 40.52 -8.59 4.59
C ASP A 11 39.75 -9.60 5.46
N LEU A 12 39.52 -10.81 4.93
CA LEU A 12 38.92 -11.94 5.63
C LEU A 12 39.53 -13.24 5.10
N SER A 13 39.94 -14.11 6.01
CA SER A 13 40.42 -15.45 5.71
C SER A 13 39.64 -16.46 6.55
N CYS A 14 39.24 -17.57 5.91
CA CYS A 14 38.55 -18.69 6.54
C CYS A 14 39.40 -19.94 6.35
N THR A 15 39.75 -20.62 7.44
CA THR A 15 40.51 -21.88 7.41
C THR A 15 39.71 -22.98 8.06
N LEU A 16 39.54 -24.09 7.34
CA LEU A 16 38.86 -25.29 7.83
C LEU A 16 39.89 -26.36 8.19
N PHE A 17 39.85 -26.81 9.43
CA PHE A 17 40.64 -27.94 9.92
C PHE A 17 39.72 -29.14 10.14
N VAL A 18 39.95 -30.20 9.39
CA VAL A 18 39.21 -31.46 9.54
C VAL A 18 40.06 -32.41 10.37
N SER A 19 39.55 -32.80 11.54
CA SER A 19 40.16 -33.82 12.39
C SER A 19 39.32 -35.08 12.38
N LYS A 20 39.98 -36.22 12.20
CA LYS A 20 39.36 -37.55 12.19
C LYS A 20 40.13 -38.44 13.17
N THR A 21 39.43 -38.90 14.21
CA THR A 21 39.86 -39.99 15.08
C THR A 21 39.01 -41.23 14.79
N ASP A 22 39.39 -42.37 15.36
CA ASP A 22 38.61 -43.63 15.20
C ASP A 22 37.18 -43.53 15.74
N GLN A 23 36.91 -42.56 16.63
CA GLN A 23 35.61 -42.39 17.29
C GLN A 23 34.86 -41.11 16.88
N THR A 24 35.55 -40.09 16.38
CA THR A 24 34.92 -38.79 16.07
C THR A 24 35.50 -38.13 14.82
N ARG A 25 34.63 -37.43 14.08
CA ARG A 25 35.03 -36.48 13.04
C ARG A 25 34.63 -35.10 13.52
N SER A 26 35.55 -34.14 13.46
CA SER A 26 35.27 -32.75 13.81
C SER A 26 35.81 -31.83 12.73
N ILE A 27 35.09 -30.72 12.52
CA ILE A 27 35.50 -29.63 11.64
C ILE A 27 35.65 -28.41 12.53
N THR A 28 36.85 -27.84 12.57
CA THR A 28 37.11 -26.55 13.22
C THR A 28 37.23 -25.49 12.14
N VAL A 29 36.45 -24.42 12.27
CA VAL A 29 36.49 -23.27 11.35
C VAL A 29 37.11 -22.10 12.08
N SER A 30 38.19 -21.53 11.52
CA SER A 30 38.85 -20.33 12.02
C SER A 30 38.64 -19.18 11.04
N PHE A 31 38.24 -18.02 11.55
CA PHE A 31 38.15 -16.78 10.78
C PHE A 31 39.19 -15.78 11.31
N ASN A 32 40.06 -15.29 10.44
CA ASN A 32 40.96 -14.17 10.73
C ASN A 32 40.61 -13.01 9.77
N ALA A 33 40.38 -11.83 10.31
CA ALA A 33 39.86 -10.68 9.57
C ALA A 33 40.46 -9.36 10.07
N SER A 34 40.55 -8.38 9.17
CA SER A 34 40.99 -7.03 9.53
C SER A 34 39.91 -6.29 10.33
N LEU A 35 40.26 -5.81 11.52
CA LEU A 35 39.35 -5.01 12.36
C LEU A 35 39.12 -3.58 11.81
N ASP A 36 39.91 -3.15 10.82
CA ASP A 36 39.65 -1.90 10.10
C ASP A 36 38.44 -2.01 9.16
N LEU A 37 38.06 -3.23 8.77
CA LEU A 37 36.96 -3.50 7.84
C LEU A 37 35.80 -4.25 8.49
N PHE A 38 36.05 -5.05 9.52
CA PHE A 38 35.06 -5.94 10.11
C PHE A 38 34.85 -5.68 11.60
N GLU A 39 33.60 -5.46 11.98
CA GLU A 39 33.22 -5.45 13.38
C GLU A 39 33.20 -6.88 13.95
N LYS A 40 33.73 -7.04 15.17
CA LYS A 40 33.75 -8.32 15.89
C LYS A 40 32.38 -8.99 15.98
N LYS A 41 31.32 -8.21 16.21
CA LYS A 41 29.94 -8.73 16.30
C LYS A 41 29.47 -9.28 14.94
N GLY A 42 29.80 -8.58 13.85
CA GLY A 42 29.53 -9.03 12.49
C GLY A 42 30.23 -10.34 12.17
N LEU A 43 31.52 -10.47 12.52
CA LEU A 43 32.29 -11.71 12.31
C LEU A 43 31.69 -12.91 13.06
N ILE A 44 31.29 -12.74 14.33
CA ILE A 44 30.64 -13.80 15.10
C ILE A 44 29.36 -14.28 14.41
N LYS A 45 28.53 -13.34 13.93
CA LYS A 45 27.32 -13.68 13.17
C LYS A 45 27.66 -14.45 11.88
N THR A 46 28.65 -13.99 11.12
CA THR A 46 29.12 -14.67 9.91
C THR A 46 29.58 -16.10 10.20
N THR A 47 30.34 -16.32 11.29
CA THR A 47 30.72 -17.66 11.73
C THR A 47 29.50 -18.53 12.06
N HIS A 48 28.51 -18.00 12.79
CA HIS A 48 27.28 -18.74 13.08
C HIS A 48 26.50 -19.12 11.82
N ARG A 49 26.43 -18.24 10.81
CA ARG A 49 25.81 -18.55 9.52
C ARG A 49 26.56 -19.64 8.77
N PHE A 50 27.89 -19.58 8.76
CA PHE A 50 28.72 -20.59 8.09
C PHE A 50 28.55 -21.97 8.73
N VAL A 51 28.56 -22.05 10.07
CA VAL A 51 28.29 -23.28 10.80
C VAL A 51 26.87 -23.79 10.53
N ARG A 52 25.88 -22.90 10.50
CA ARG A 52 24.48 -23.24 10.16
C ARG A 52 24.38 -23.81 8.74
N LEU A 53 25.02 -23.21 7.75
CA LEU A 53 25.05 -23.71 6.37
C LEU A 53 25.67 -25.11 6.29
N LEU A 54 26.85 -25.31 6.88
CA LEU A 54 27.49 -26.63 6.91
C LEU A 54 26.60 -27.67 7.58
N SER A 55 25.97 -27.33 8.70
CA SER A 55 25.07 -28.24 9.42
C SER A 55 23.87 -28.63 8.57
N GLN A 56 23.30 -27.70 7.81
CA GLN A 56 22.17 -27.98 6.91
C GLN A 56 22.59 -28.87 5.73
N LEU A 57 23.76 -28.61 5.13
CA LEU A 57 24.32 -29.42 4.04
C LEU A 57 24.61 -30.86 4.46
N PHE A 58 24.98 -31.11 5.73
CA PHE A 58 25.18 -32.48 6.23
C PHE A 58 23.87 -33.24 6.48
N LEU A 59 22.76 -32.53 6.63
CA LEU A 59 21.45 -33.11 6.96
C LEU A 59 20.52 -33.23 5.75
N SER A 60 20.89 -32.65 4.61
CA SER A 60 19.98 -32.52 3.47
C SER A 60 20.72 -32.35 2.14
N ASP A 61 20.22 -33.01 1.09
CA ASP A 61 20.70 -32.88 -0.29
C ASP A 61 19.89 -31.84 -1.11
N GLN A 62 19.18 -30.94 -0.44
CA GLN A 62 18.40 -29.90 -1.11
C GLN A 62 19.30 -28.88 -1.84
N PRO A 63 18.80 -28.18 -2.88
CA PRO A 63 19.57 -27.16 -3.57
C PRO A 63 20.08 -26.06 -2.63
N LEU A 64 21.30 -25.57 -2.87
CA LEU A 64 21.99 -24.61 -1.98
C LEU A 64 21.15 -23.36 -1.65
N TYR A 65 20.38 -22.85 -2.62
CA TYR A 65 19.55 -21.65 -2.48
C TYR A 65 18.35 -21.84 -1.53
N THR A 66 18.03 -23.08 -1.13
CA THR A 66 16.92 -23.35 -0.20
C THR A 66 17.33 -23.24 1.26
N PHE A 67 18.63 -23.15 1.55
CA PHE A 67 19.16 -23.09 2.90
C PHE A 67 19.10 -21.69 3.48
N SER A 68 18.27 -21.51 4.51
CA SER A 68 18.17 -20.24 5.21
C SER A 68 19.41 -19.97 6.05
N LEU A 69 20.07 -18.85 5.77
CA LEU A 69 21.19 -18.34 6.56
C LEU A 69 20.72 -17.45 7.73
N PHE A 70 19.43 -17.17 7.84
CA PHE A 70 18.86 -16.29 8.87
C PHE A 70 19.08 -16.88 10.28
N LEU A 71 19.54 -16.06 11.23
CA LEU A 71 19.75 -16.50 12.60
C LEU A 71 18.44 -16.44 13.41
N ASP A 72 18.37 -17.17 14.52
CA ASP A 72 17.16 -17.24 15.35
C ASP A 72 16.81 -15.88 15.98
N GLU A 73 17.82 -15.12 16.40
CA GLU A 73 17.63 -13.75 16.89
C GLU A 73 17.06 -12.79 15.83
N GLU A 74 17.44 -12.98 14.56
CA GLU A 74 16.97 -12.17 13.45
C GLU A 74 15.54 -12.54 13.06
N ARG A 75 15.21 -13.85 13.08
CA ARG A 75 13.82 -14.32 12.92
C ARG A 75 12.91 -13.66 13.94
N GLU A 76 13.35 -13.57 15.19
CA GLU A 76 12.56 -12.97 16.26
C GLU A 76 12.39 -11.45 16.09
N ILE A 77 13.44 -10.75 15.63
CA ILE A 77 13.32 -9.32 15.28
C ILE A 77 12.33 -9.13 14.13
N LEU A 78 12.46 -9.91 13.06
CA LEU A 78 11.57 -9.85 11.90
C LEU A 78 10.11 -10.12 12.30
N ARG A 79 9.89 -11.15 13.13
CA ARG A 79 8.58 -11.48 13.69
C ARG A 79 7.99 -10.30 14.45
N LYS A 80 8.76 -9.66 15.33
CA LYS A 80 8.32 -8.48 16.10
C LYS A 80 8.03 -7.26 15.24
N LEU A 81 8.81 -7.04 14.18
CA LEU A 81 8.56 -5.94 13.24
C LEU A 81 7.25 -6.13 12.47
N ASN A 82 6.89 -7.39 12.20
CA ASN A 82 5.70 -7.79 11.48
C ASN A 82 4.53 -8.20 12.41
N ASP A 83 4.66 -8.06 13.72
CA ASP A 83 3.59 -8.30 14.69
C ASP A 83 2.68 -7.06 14.74
N THR A 84 1.94 -6.84 13.65
CA THR A 84 1.16 -5.61 13.39
C THR A 84 -0.34 -5.84 13.46
N HIS A 85 -0.78 -7.01 13.93
CA HIS A 85 -2.19 -7.35 13.99
C HIS A 85 -2.97 -6.38 14.88
N VAL A 86 -4.00 -5.75 14.32
CA VAL A 86 -4.98 -4.91 15.03
C VAL A 86 -6.38 -5.36 14.63
N ASP A 87 -7.17 -5.71 15.65
CA ASP A 87 -8.58 -6.01 15.48
C ASP A 87 -9.38 -4.70 15.39
N TYR A 88 -9.87 -4.40 14.17
CA TYR A 88 -10.74 -3.25 13.91
C TYR A 88 -12.23 -3.58 14.11
N GLY A 89 -12.57 -4.80 14.52
CA GLY A 89 -13.94 -5.31 14.59
C GLY A 89 -14.52 -5.61 13.20
N PRO A 90 -15.86 -5.64 13.07
CA PRO A 90 -16.52 -5.91 11.80
C PRO A 90 -16.13 -4.87 10.74
N ILE A 91 -15.59 -5.33 9.61
CA ILE A 91 -15.24 -4.48 8.47
C ILE A 91 -16.54 -3.86 7.93
N ARG A 92 -16.51 -2.54 7.72
CA ARG A 92 -17.63 -1.77 7.14
C ARG A 92 -17.12 -0.97 5.95
N CYS A 93 -18.00 -0.73 4.99
CA CYS A 93 -17.68 0.16 3.88
C CYS A 93 -17.48 1.59 4.38
N ALA A 94 -16.59 2.35 3.75
CA ALA A 94 -16.23 3.71 4.16
C ALA A 94 -17.44 4.65 4.30
N HIS A 95 -18.40 4.59 3.37
CA HIS A 95 -19.63 5.41 3.44
C HIS A 95 -20.49 5.11 4.68
N HIS A 96 -20.48 3.90 5.24
CA HIS A 96 -21.17 3.61 6.50
C HIS A 96 -20.58 4.39 7.67
N HIS A 97 -19.27 4.62 7.68
CA HIS A 97 -18.62 5.47 8.68
C HIS A 97 -19.03 6.94 8.50
N PHE A 98 -19.18 7.40 7.26
CA PHE A 98 -19.68 8.74 6.95
C PHE A 98 -21.13 8.92 7.43
N ILE A 99 -22.04 7.99 7.11
CA ILE A 99 -23.44 8.00 7.57
C ILE A 99 -23.51 8.10 9.09
N LYS A 100 -22.74 7.27 9.80
CA LYS A 100 -22.68 7.30 11.27
C LYS A 100 -22.20 8.66 11.80
N HIS A 101 -21.18 9.25 11.17
CA HIS A 101 -20.69 10.57 11.57
C HIS A 101 -21.71 11.67 11.28
N ALA A 102 -22.41 11.61 10.15
CA ALA A 102 -23.44 12.58 9.81
C ALA A 102 -24.64 12.55 10.77
N GLN A 103 -25.03 11.36 11.24
CA GLN A 103 -26.03 11.22 12.29
C GLN A 103 -25.56 11.80 13.63
N GLN A 104 -24.27 11.63 13.96
CA GLN A 104 -23.71 12.08 15.23
C GLN A 104 -23.41 13.59 15.25
N TYR A 105 -23.03 14.17 14.11
CA TYR A 105 -22.58 15.55 13.99
C TYR A 105 -23.22 16.29 12.80
N PRO A 106 -24.57 16.36 12.74
CA PRO A 106 -25.30 16.77 11.54
C PRO A 106 -24.93 18.16 11.00
N GLN A 107 -24.82 19.13 11.91
CA GLN A 107 -24.61 20.55 11.59
C GLN A 107 -23.12 20.95 11.53
N LYS A 108 -22.18 20.02 11.71
CA LYS A 108 -20.76 20.33 11.54
C LYS A 108 -20.45 20.41 10.05
N LEU A 109 -19.53 21.31 9.69
CA LEU A 109 -18.98 21.36 8.34
C LEU A 109 -18.26 20.04 8.04
N ALA A 110 -18.65 19.41 6.93
CA ALA A 110 -17.98 18.23 6.39
C ALA A 110 -16.92 18.64 5.37
N MET A 111 -17.22 19.62 4.52
CA MET A 111 -16.33 20.07 3.45
C MET A 111 -16.38 21.59 3.30
N VAL A 112 -15.23 22.14 2.91
CA VAL A 112 -15.07 23.54 2.50
C VAL A 112 -14.24 23.51 1.23
N PHE A 113 -14.74 24.16 0.18
CA PHE A 113 -14.05 24.29 -1.10
C PHE A 113 -14.27 25.71 -1.60
N GLU A 114 -13.18 26.47 -1.73
CA GLU A 114 -13.23 27.90 -2.05
C GLU A 114 -14.15 28.68 -1.09
N ASP A 115 -15.20 29.32 -1.60
CA ASP A 115 -16.21 30.07 -0.85
C ASP A 115 -17.43 29.22 -0.44
N GLN A 116 -17.45 27.95 -0.84
CA GLN A 116 -18.52 27.01 -0.52
C GLN A 116 -18.21 26.20 0.74
N SER A 117 -19.23 25.96 1.54
CA SER A 117 -19.15 25.10 2.72
C SER A 117 -20.43 24.29 2.86
N ILE A 118 -20.29 23.02 3.23
CA ILE A 118 -21.43 22.10 3.36
C ILE A 118 -21.30 21.25 4.61
N THR A 119 -22.42 21.05 5.30
CA THR A 119 -22.49 20.25 6.53
C THR A 119 -22.51 18.75 6.23
N TYR A 120 -22.33 17.93 7.27
CA TYR A 120 -22.45 16.47 7.13
C TYR A 120 -23.85 16.03 6.69
N THR A 121 -24.92 16.63 7.24
CA THR A 121 -26.29 16.29 6.84
C THR A 121 -26.57 16.65 5.40
N GLU A 122 -26.18 17.85 4.96
CA GLU A 122 -26.35 18.26 3.57
C GLU A 122 -25.55 17.38 2.62
N THR A 123 -24.28 17.08 2.96
CA THR A 123 -23.43 16.17 2.16
C THR A 123 -24.07 14.79 2.01
N LEU A 124 -24.55 14.23 3.12
CA LEU A 124 -25.21 12.92 3.10
C LEU A 124 -26.47 12.95 2.24
N PHE A 125 -27.30 13.99 2.40
CA PHE A 125 -28.53 14.13 1.64
C PHE A 125 -28.29 14.20 0.13
N TYR A 126 -27.34 15.03 -0.33
CA TYR A 126 -26.99 15.07 -1.75
C TYR A 126 -26.37 13.76 -2.25
N ALA A 127 -25.51 13.12 -1.46
CA ALA A 127 -24.94 11.82 -1.84
C ALA A 127 -26.02 10.74 -1.97
N GLN A 128 -27.03 10.75 -1.11
CA GLN A 128 -28.17 9.82 -1.18
C GLN A 128 -29.06 10.09 -2.40
N GLN A 129 -29.31 11.37 -2.75
CA GLN A 129 -30.05 11.70 -3.97
C GLN A 129 -29.32 11.19 -5.21
N VAL A 130 -28.01 11.44 -5.31
CA VAL A 130 -27.20 10.93 -6.43
C VAL A 130 -27.20 9.41 -6.46
N ALA A 131 -27.01 8.74 -5.32
CA ALA A 131 -27.03 7.27 -5.24
C ALA A 131 -28.39 6.68 -5.66
N PHE A 132 -29.47 7.35 -5.28
CA PHE A 132 -30.82 6.95 -5.65
C PHE A 132 -31.02 7.00 -7.16
N ASP A 133 -30.64 8.10 -7.82
CA ASP A 133 -30.74 8.24 -9.27
C ASP A 133 -29.84 7.21 -9.98
N LEU A 134 -28.62 6.99 -9.49
CA LEU A 134 -27.73 5.95 -10.02
C LEU A 134 -28.44 4.59 -10.07
N VAL A 135 -29.15 4.22 -9.01
CA VAL A 135 -29.79 2.91 -8.88
C VAL A 135 -31.12 2.83 -9.63
N THR A 136 -31.92 3.89 -9.59
CA THR A 136 -33.30 3.86 -10.09
C THR A 136 -33.41 4.28 -11.55
N GLU A 137 -32.79 5.40 -11.92
CA GLU A 137 -32.86 5.98 -13.27
C GLU A 137 -31.78 5.43 -14.19
N TYR A 138 -30.57 5.18 -13.66
CA TYR A 138 -29.45 4.68 -14.45
C TYR A 138 -29.18 3.18 -14.26
N GLN A 139 -29.94 2.50 -13.38
CA GLN A 139 -29.86 1.06 -13.13
C GLN A 139 -28.44 0.54 -12.81
N VAL A 140 -27.66 1.36 -12.11
CA VAL A 140 -26.35 0.97 -11.57
C VAL A 140 -26.54 -0.13 -10.53
N CYS A 141 -25.89 -1.26 -10.75
CA CYS A 141 -25.88 -2.41 -9.85
C CYS A 141 -24.58 -2.46 -9.01
N PRO A 142 -24.58 -3.16 -7.87
CA PRO A 142 -23.34 -3.42 -7.15
C PRO A 142 -22.28 -4.09 -8.03
N ASN A 143 -21.02 -3.67 -7.87
CA ASN A 143 -19.85 -4.01 -8.71
C ASN A 143 -19.86 -3.47 -10.15
N ASP A 144 -20.86 -2.70 -10.58
CA ASP A 144 -20.70 -1.88 -11.79
C ASP A 144 -19.60 -0.84 -11.57
N VAL A 145 -18.92 -0.45 -12.65
CA VAL A 145 -17.95 0.63 -12.63
C VAL A 145 -18.60 1.92 -13.13
N VAL A 146 -18.46 2.98 -12.35
CA VAL A 146 -18.85 4.35 -12.73
C VAL A 146 -17.58 5.17 -12.88
N VAL A 147 -17.30 5.65 -14.09
CA VAL A 147 -16.19 6.56 -14.33
C VAL A 147 -16.52 7.91 -13.72
N GLN A 148 -15.63 8.45 -12.89
CA GLN A 148 -15.78 9.79 -12.33
C GLN A 148 -14.82 10.75 -13.03
N LEU A 149 -15.40 11.65 -13.82
CA LEU A 149 -14.68 12.59 -14.67
C LEU A 149 -14.92 14.03 -14.18
N MET A 150 -14.23 14.40 -13.12
CA MET A 150 -14.47 15.64 -12.38
C MET A 150 -13.16 16.27 -11.93
N GLU A 151 -13.18 17.60 -11.80
CA GLU A 151 -12.14 18.35 -11.11
C GLU A 151 -12.36 18.30 -9.58
N ARG A 152 -11.48 18.94 -8.82
CA ARG A 152 -11.69 19.09 -7.37
C ARG A 152 -12.91 19.97 -7.14
N SER A 153 -13.92 19.45 -6.45
CA SER A 153 -15.11 20.19 -6.00
C SER A 153 -15.80 19.46 -4.84
N ILE A 154 -16.85 20.04 -4.27
CA ILE A 154 -17.71 19.37 -3.28
C ILE A 154 -18.41 18.15 -3.92
N GLU A 155 -18.87 18.30 -5.17
CA GLU A 155 -19.54 17.26 -5.95
C GLU A 155 -18.63 16.06 -6.23
N LEU A 156 -17.31 16.25 -6.33
CA LEU A 156 -16.37 15.13 -6.45
C LEU A 156 -16.54 14.15 -5.28
N VAL A 157 -16.59 14.66 -4.05
CA VAL A 157 -16.73 13.82 -2.85
C VAL A 157 -18.14 13.25 -2.74
N ILE A 158 -19.17 14.03 -3.07
CA ILE A 158 -20.56 13.56 -3.15
C ILE A 158 -20.67 12.38 -4.12
N GLY A 159 -20.04 12.48 -5.30
CA GLY A 159 -20.02 11.42 -6.30
C GLY A 159 -19.37 10.13 -5.80
N ILE A 160 -18.23 10.22 -5.09
CA ILE A 160 -17.57 9.05 -4.49
C ILE A 160 -18.50 8.37 -3.48
N LEU A 161 -19.10 9.14 -2.58
CA LEU A 161 -20.02 8.63 -1.58
C LEU A 161 -21.24 7.98 -2.22
N ALA A 162 -21.82 8.62 -3.24
CA ALA A 162 -22.99 8.14 -3.94
C ALA A 162 -22.76 6.82 -4.68
N ILE A 163 -21.64 6.71 -5.41
CA ILE A 163 -21.23 5.48 -6.10
C ILE A 163 -21.02 4.34 -5.09
N TRP A 164 -20.39 4.62 -3.95
CA TRP A 164 -20.24 3.61 -2.91
C TRP A 164 -21.57 3.19 -2.27
N MET A 165 -22.51 4.13 -2.10
CA MET A 165 -23.85 3.83 -1.57
C MET A 165 -24.68 2.99 -2.54
N SER A 166 -24.46 3.09 -3.87
CA SER A 166 -25.07 2.17 -4.85
C SER A 166 -24.37 0.80 -4.91
N GLY A 167 -23.28 0.62 -4.16
CA GLY A 167 -22.45 -0.60 -4.17
C GLY A 167 -21.53 -0.72 -5.38
N ALA A 168 -21.44 0.33 -6.20
CA ALA A 168 -20.60 0.39 -7.38
C ALA A 168 -19.17 0.83 -7.05
N THR A 169 -18.30 0.67 -8.04
CA THR A 169 -16.87 1.02 -8.00
C THR A 169 -16.67 2.34 -8.73
N TYR A 170 -16.02 3.33 -8.10
CA TYR A 170 -15.67 4.56 -8.81
C TYR A 170 -14.30 4.42 -9.48
N ALA A 171 -14.18 4.89 -10.71
CA ALA A 171 -12.91 4.97 -11.43
C ALA A 171 -12.58 6.44 -11.70
N PRO A 172 -11.71 7.08 -10.88
CA PRO A 172 -11.36 8.48 -11.08
C PRO A 172 -10.49 8.63 -12.33
N ILE A 173 -10.90 9.53 -13.22
CA ILE A 173 -10.14 9.89 -14.42
C ILE A 173 -9.94 11.41 -14.42
N ASN A 174 -8.70 11.85 -14.61
CA ASN A 174 -8.36 13.26 -14.64
C ASN A 174 -8.88 13.91 -15.93
N PRO A 175 -9.82 14.88 -15.87
CA PRO A 175 -10.37 15.51 -17.07
C PRO A 175 -9.34 16.27 -17.91
N HIS A 176 -8.17 16.59 -17.34
CA HIS A 176 -7.08 17.28 -18.05
C HIS A 176 -6.15 16.34 -18.83
N ASP A 177 -6.31 15.03 -18.70
CA ASP A 177 -5.51 14.07 -19.47
C ASP A 177 -5.87 14.16 -20.97
N PRO A 178 -4.91 13.90 -21.89
CA PRO A 178 -5.21 13.87 -23.31
C PRO A 178 -6.35 12.91 -23.64
N ILE A 179 -7.26 13.30 -24.54
CA ILE A 179 -8.46 12.51 -24.91
C ILE A 179 -8.14 11.04 -25.20
N ALA A 180 -7.04 10.76 -25.91
CA ALA A 180 -6.62 9.39 -26.21
C ALA A 180 -6.38 8.55 -24.94
N ARG A 181 -5.81 9.15 -23.89
CA ARG A 181 -5.58 8.50 -22.59
C ARG A 181 -6.90 8.31 -21.85
N LEU A 182 -7.77 9.31 -21.84
CA LEU A 182 -9.12 9.19 -21.25
C LEU A 182 -9.86 7.99 -21.84
N MET A 183 -9.94 7.92 -23.17
CA MET A 183 -10.61 6.82 -23.88
C MET A 183 -9.99 5.46 -23.54
N THR A 184 -8.66 5.36 -23.51
CA THR A 184 -7.97 4.12 -23.16
C THR A 184 -8.29 3.66 -21.73
N CYS A 185 -8.24 4.57 -20.76
CA CYS A 185 -8.58 4.26 -19.37
C CYS A 185 -10.05 3.85 -19.25
N MET A 186 -10.96 4.60 -19.87
CA MET A 186 -12.39 4.30 -19.85
C MET A 186 -12.72 2.94 -20.48
N GLU A 187 -12.09 2.59 -21.61
CA GLU A 187 -12.24 1.27 -22.24
C GLU A 187 -11.78 0.14 -21.32
N GLN A 188 -10.69 0.33 -20.57
CA GLN A 188 -10.16 -0.66 -19.63
C GLN A 188 -11.09 -0.91 -18.43
N THR A 189 -11.94 0.05 -18.06
CA THR A 189 -12.90 -0.13 -16.95
C THR A 189 -14.08 -1.03 -17.27
N ASN A 190 -14.43 -1.20 -18.56
CA ASN A 190 -15.75 -1.72 -18.99
C ASN A 190 -16.95 -0.97 -18.36
N ALA A 191 -16.77 0.28 -17.92
CA ALA A 191 -17.83 1.08 -17.35
C ALA A 191 -18.92 1.37 -18.39
N LYS A 192 -20.17 1.47 -17.94
CA LYS A 192 -21.32 1.92 -18.75
C LYS A 192 -21.70 3.37 -18.46
N HIS A 193 -21.31 3.86 -17.29
CA HIS A 193 -21.74 5.14 -16.74
C HIS A 193 -20.53 6.04 -16.52
N ILE A 194 -20.69 7.31 -16.86
CA ILE A 194 -19.78 8.39 -16.50
C ILE A 194 -20.56 9.35 -15.64
N ILE A 195 -20.03 9.69 -14.47
CA ILE A 195 -20.51 10.82 -13.68
C ILE A 195 -19.54 12.00 -13.82
N PHE A 196 -20.07 13.18 -14.13
CA PHE A 196 -19.28 14.38 -14.40
C PHE A 196 -19.98 15.63 -13.87
N HIS A 197 -19.21 16.72 -13.73
CA HIS A 197 -19.71 18.03 -13.33
C HIS A 197 -19.91 18.90 -14.58
N SER A 198 -20.83 19.87 -14.55
CA SER A 198 -21.08 20.76 -15.70
C SER A 198 -19.83 21.43 -16.28
N SER A 199 -18.83 21.72 -15.44
CA SER A 199 -17.51 22.25 -15.87
C SER A 199 -16.74 21.31 -16.80
N THR A 200 -16.90 19.99 -16.66
CA THR A 200 -16.25 18.97 -17.49
C THR A 200 -17.14 18.46 -18.63
N SER A 201 -18.28 19.11 -18.89
CA SER A 201 -19.26 18.71 -19.93
C SER A 201 -18.74 18.68 -21.37
N HIS A 202 -17.62 19.36 -21.63
CA HIS A 202 -16.94 19.35 -22.93
C HIS A 202 -16.36 17.96 -23.28
N ILE A 203 -16.20 17.09 -22.29
CA ILE A 203 -15.71 15.70 -22.43
C ILE A 203 -16.89 14.73 -22.45
N SER A 204 -17.86 14.97 -23.33
CA SER A 204 -18.97 14.04 -23.54
C SER A 204 -18.54 12.90 -24.44
N VAL A 205 -18.72 11.66 -23.97
CA VAL A 205 -18.40 10.46 -24.74
C VAL A 205 -19.71 9.74 -25.07
N SER A 206 -20.07 9.70 -26.35
CA SER A 206 -21.39 9.22 -26.82
C SER A 206 -21.68 7.74 -26.51
N SER A 207 -20.65 6.94 -26.25
CA SER A 207 -20.77 5.51 -25.97
C SER A 207 -21.18 5.18 -24.53
N TYR A 208 -21.33 6.18 -23.67
CA TYR A 208 -21.61 6.01 -22.24
C TYR A 208 -22.89 6.73 -21.83
N SER A 209 -23.52 6.25 -20.76
CA SER A 209 -24.55 7.00 -20.05
C SER A 209 -23.88 8.15 -19.29
N ASN A 210 -24.12 9.39 -19.72
CA ASN A 210 -23.50 10.60 -19.18
C ASN A 210 -24.41 11.18 -18.07
N ILE A 211 -23.96 11.07 -16.83
CA ILE A 211 -24.68 11.48 -15.61
C ILE A 211 -24.09 12.79 -15.12
N ARG A 212 -24.89 13.87 -15.19
CA ARG A 212 -24.44 15.17 -14.70
C ARG A 212 -24.82 15.35 -13.24
N ILE A 213 -23.84 15.34 -12.35
CA ILE A 213 -24.10 15.30 -10.90
C ILE A 213 -24.85 16.53 -10.39
N ASN A 214 -24.56 17.71 -10.93
CA ASN A 214 -25.14 18.98 -10.47
C ASN A 214 -26.54 19.24 -11.04
N ASP A 215 -27.05 18.32 -11.88
CA ASP A 215 -28.44 18.35 -12.37
C ASP A 215 -29.35 17.42 -11.53
N ILE A 216 -28.77 16.60 -10.65
CA ILE A 216 -29.52 15.66 -9.81
C ILE A 216 -30.17 16.43 -8.65
N ILE A 217 -31.47 16.64 -8.80
CA ILE A 217 -32.37 17.12 -7.77
C ILE A 217 -33.63 16.29 -7.90
N ASN A 218 -33.97 15.52 -6.87
CA ASN A 218 -35.23 14.78 -6.83
C ASN A 218 -36.09 15.23 -5.65
N ASP A 219 -37.41 15.15 -5.82
CA ASP A 219 -38.40 15.56 -4.79
C ASP A 219 -38.61 14.46 -3.72
N MET A 220 -37.70 13.48 -3.63
CA MET A 220 -37.84 12.36 -2.72
C MET A 220 -37.60 12.79 -1.27
N THR A 221 -38.35 12.21 -0.35
CA THR A 221 -38.09 12.43 1.07
C THR A 221 -36.86 11.64 1.51
N GLU A 222 -36.17 12.12 2.55
CA GLU A 222 -35.04 11.39 3.15
C GLU A 222 -35.41 9.94 3.52
N ARG A 223 -36.66 9.71 3.94
CA ARG A 223 -37.17 8.38 4.27
C ARG A 223 -37.18 7.46 3.05
N ASP A 224 -37.65 7.96 1.91
CA ASP A 224 -37.76 7.18 0.67
C ASP A 224 -36.37 6.83 0.12
N LEU A 225 -35.44 7.80 0.19
CA LEU A 225 -34.03 7.57 -0.16
C LEU A 225 -33.43 6.45 0.68
N ILE A 226 -33.59 6.52 2.01
CA ILE A 226 -33.06 5.52 2.94
C ILE A 226 -33.67 4.14 2.69
N GLU A 227 -34.98 4.05 2.47
CA GLU A 227 -35.67 2.77 2.24
C GLU A 227 -35.08 2.04 1.03
N ILE A 228 -34.94 2.74 -0.09
CA ILE A 228 -34.40 2.15 -1.32
C ILE A 228 -32.92 1.83 -1.18
N LEU A 229 -32.10 2.76 -0.69
CA LEU A 229 -30.66 2.54 -0.56
C LEU A 229 -30.31 1.43 0.45
N SER A 230 -31.11 1.27 1.51
CA SER A 230 -30.90 0.19 2.50
C SER A 230 -31.20 -1.20 1.94
N SER A 231 -31.92 -1.30 0.82
CA SER A 231 -32.21 -2.57 0.15
C SER A 231 -31.06 -3.04 -0.75
N ILE A 232 -30.09 -2.17 -1.05
CA ILE A 232 -28.96 -2.48 -1.92
C ILE A 232 -27.97 -3.36 -1.15
N PRO A 233 -27.57 -4.53 -1.69
CA PRO A 233 -26.68 -5.45 -0.99
C PRO A 233 -25.22 -4.97 -1.08
N VAL A 234 -24.87 -3.90 -0.37
CA VAL A 234 -23.51 -3.35 -0.37
C VAL A 234 -22.62 -4.10 0.62
N SER A 235 -21.46 -4.60 0.15
CA SER A 235 -20.51 -5.37 0.95
C SER A 235 -19.13 -4.70 0.98
N PRO A 236 -18.36 -4.80 2.09
CA PRO A 236 -16.95 -4.42 2.11
C PRO A 236 -16.05 -5.24 1.17
N GLU A 237 -16.54 -6.36 0.65
CA GLU A 237 -15.86 -7.18 -0.34
C GLU A 237 -16.00 -6.61 -1.77
N HIS A 238 -16.91 -5.66 -1.99
CA HIS A 238 -17.02 -4.97 -3.28
C HIS A 238 -15.81 -4.08 -3.53
N ILE A 239 -15.45 -3.95 -4.80
CA ILE A 239 -14.31 -3.13 -5.21
C ILE A 239 -14.67 -1.66 -4.96
N SER A 240 -13.86 -0.97 -4.17
CA SER A 240 -14.14 0.44 -3.84
C SER A 240 -13.75 1.40 -4.97
N HIS A 241 -12.61 1.15 -5.62
CA HIS A 241 -12.12 1.99 -6.71
C HIS A 241 -11.18 1.24 -7.67
N ILE A 242 -11.06 1.78 -8.89
CA ILE A 242 -10.05 1.37 -9.88
C ILE A 242 -9.21 2.59 -10.23
N VAL A 243 -7.92 2.55 -9.92
CA VAL A 243 -6.97 3.62 -10.24
C VAL A 243 -6.00 3.19 -11.32
N PHE A 244 -5.76 4.08 -12.28
CA PHE A 244 -4.83 3.83 -13.37
C PHE A 244 -3.45 4.36 -13.01
N THR A 245 -2.47 3.45 -12.90
CA THR A 245 -1.07 3.83 -12.80
C THR A 245 -0.50 4.08 -14.19
N SER A 246 0.62 4.81 -14.28
CA SER A 246 1.35 4.96 -15.53
C SER A 246 1.94 3.61 -15.95
N GLY A 247 1.21 2.85 -16.77
CA GLY A 247 1.62 1.52 -17.23
C GLY A 247 3.05 1.51 -17.81
N SER A 248 3.83 0.50 -17.40
CA SER A 248 5.28 0.38 -17.62
C SER A 248 5.69 -0.15 -19.01
N THR A 249 4.74 -0.41 -19.92
CA THR A 249 5.01 -1.07 -21.21
C THR A 249 5.27 -0.14 -22.41
N GLY A 250 5.81 1.06 -22.16
CA GLY A 250 6.79 1.58 -23.14
C GLY A 250 7.14 3.07 -23.16
N LYS A 251 7.82 3.71 -22.20
CA LYS A 251 8.49 3.31 -20.95
C LYS A 251 8.51 4.58 -20.05
N PRO A 252 7.70 4.64 -19.00
CA PRO A 252 7.93 5.55 -17.87
C PRO A 252 8.71 4.81 -16.77
N LYS A 253 9.78 5.45 -16.28
CA LYS A 253 10.56 5.00 -15.11
C LYS A 253 9.67 5.06 -13.86
N ALA A 254 10.00 4.27 -12.84
CA ALA A 254 9.46 4.44 -11.48
C ALA A 254 9.42 5.94 -11.16
N VAL A 255 8.22 6.50 -11.06
CA VAL A 255 8.08 7.93 -10.79
C VAL A 255 8.50 8.11 -9.34
N ARG A 256 9.73 8.57 -9.14
CA ARG A 256 10.15 9.11 -7.85
C ARG A 256 9.49 10.47 -7.70
N GLU A 257 8.22 10.51 -7.31
CA GLU A 257 7.65 11.71 -6.68
C GLU A 257 8.09 11.75 -5.21
N ALA A 258 9.40 11.69 -4.98
CA ALA A 258 9.96 11.94 -3.67
C ALA A 258 10.49 13.36 -3.69
N LEU A 259 9.96 14.22 -2.82
CA LEU A 259 10.64 15.45 -2.45
C LEU A 259 12.08 15.11 -2.07
N SER A 260 13.04 15.97 -2.44
CA SER A 260 14.44 15.73 -2.06
C SER A 260 14.55 15.60 -0.55
N ILE A 261 15.41 14.71 -0.06
CA ILE A 261 15.60 14.48 1.37
C ILE A 261 15.90 15.78 2.12
N ASN A 262 16.68 16.68 1.51
CA ASN A 262 16.98 18.00 2.07
C ASN A 262 15.72 18.87 2.17
N SER A 263 14.88 18.91 1.12
CA SER A 263 13.62 19.67 1.16
C SER A 263 12.65 19.16 2.23
N VAL A 264 12.55 17.83 2.39
CA VAL A 264 11.70 17.22 3.43
C VAL A 264 12.23 17.59 4.82
N LEU A 265 13.54 17.52 5.01
CA LEU A 265 14.16 17.76 6.31
C LEU A 265 14.22 19.25 6.66
N ASP A 266 14.45 20.15 5.70
CA ASP A 266 14.38 21.60 5.87
C ASP A 266 12.97 22.02 6.28
N PHE A 267 11.94 21.49 5.60
CA PHE A 267 10.56 21.75 5.96
C PHE A 267 10.20 21.15 7.33
N ALA A 268 10.66 19.93 7.59
CA ALA A 268 10.47 19.29 8.88
C ALA A 268 11.11 20.11 10.01
N GLN A 269 12.34 20.58 9.85
CA GLN A 269 13.02 21.45 10.80
C GLN A 269 12.30 22.78 10.99
N PHE A 270 11.84 23.41 9.91
CA PHE A 270 11.11 24.69 10.00
C PHE A 270 9.83 24.58 10.83
N ALA A 271 9.14 23.44 10.75
CA ALA A 271 7.83 23.25 11.37
C ALA A 271 7.79 22.21 12.50
N HIS A 272 8.93 21.67 12.96
CA HIS A 272 8.99 20.56 13.93
C HIS A 272 8.28 20.86 15.26
N ASP A 273 8.36 22.10 15.75
CA ASP A 273 7.70 22.51 16.99
C ASP A 273 6.17 22.65 16.85
N LYS A 274 5.66 22.66 15.62
CA LYS A 274 4.25 22.89 15.29
C LYS A 274 3.56 21.65 14.72
N CYS A 275 4.34 20.72 14.17
CA CYS A 275 3.82 19.56 13.43
C CYS A 275 4.72 18.33 13.61
N GLN A 276 4.11 17.15 13.52
CA GLN A 276 4.82 15.89 13.36
C GLN A 276 4.93 15.53 11.88
N PHE A 277 6.08 14.99 11.49
CA PHE A 277 6.37 14.61 10.11
C PHE A 277 6.43 13.10 9.96
N TYR A 278 5.69 12.55 9.02
CA TYR A 278 5.70 11.12 8.73
C TYR A 278 6.11 10.87 7.28
N ASN A 279 7.11 10.02 7.06
CA ASN A 279 7.41 9.46 5.76
C ASN A 279 6.56 8.20 5.57
N TRP A 280 5.67 8.20 4.59
CA TRP A 280 4.83 7.05 4.24
C TRP A 280 5.32 6.44 2.95
N TYR A 281 5.27 5.11 2.87
CA TYR A 281 5.66 4.37 1.69
C TYR A 281 4.69 3.24 1.41
N GLY A 282 4.23 3.15 0.17
CA GLY A 282 3.54 1.99 -0.38
C GLY A 282 3.31 2.18 -1.89
N PRO A 283 3.32 1.09 -2.67
CA PRO A 283 2.87 1.13 -4.05
C PRO A 283 1.33 1.17 -4.10
N ALA A 284 0.75 1.56 -5.24
CA ALA A 284 -0.72 1.71 -5.38
C ALA A 284 -1.47 0.40 -5.09
N GLU A 285 -0.83 -0.72 -5.41
CA GLU A 285 -1.29 -2.09 -5.23
C GLU A 285 -1.44 -2.48 -3.74
N CYS A 286 -0.85 -1.72 -2.82
CA CYS A 286 -0.94 -1.92 -1.38
C CYS A 286 -1.90 -0.94 -0.69
N THR A 287 -2.84 -0.34 -1.43
CA THR A 287 -3.84 0.59 -0.87
C THR A 287 -3.18 1.80 -0.21
N GLU A 288 -2.55 2.64 -1.05
CA GLU A 288 -1.87 3.90 -0.67
C GLU A 288 -0.55 3.73 0.08
N ALA A 289 -0.54 3.07 1.24
CA ALA A 289 0.66 2.95 2.07
C ALA A 289 0.77 1.60 2.77
N ALA A 290 2.01 1.10 2.88
CA ALA A 290 2.35 -0.15 3.59
C ALA A 290 3.21 0.10 4.83
N SER A 291 3.96 1.20 4.89
CA SER A 291 4.84 1.53 6.01
C SER A 291 4.85 3.01 6.32
N LYS A 292 5.24 3.35 7.55
CA LYS A 292 5.42 4.72 8.00
C LYS A 292 6.62 4.89 8.92
N TYR A 293 7.24 6.06 8.85
CA TYR A 293 8.33 6.49 9.71
C TYR A 293 8.07 7.89 10.27
N LEU A 294 8.13 8.06 11.59
CA LEU A 294 8.09 9.38 12.22
C LEU A 294 9.48 10.03 12.11
N ILE A 295 9.56 11.13 11.37
CA ILE A 295 10.79 11.88 11.13
C ILE A 295 11.17 12.63 12.40
N SER A 296 12.38 12.39 12.89
CA SER A 296 12.88 12.94 14.16
C SER A 296 13.99 13.99 14.00
N GLY A 297 14.51 14.18 12.78
CA GLY A 297 15.64 15.06 12.46
C GLY A 297 17.01 14.38 12.56
N ASN A 298 17.12 13.21 13.20
CA ASN A 298 18.37 12.44 13.28
C ASN A 298 18.84 11.90 11.93
N GLU A 299 17.92 11.79 10.98
CA GLU A 299 18.11 11.21 9.65
C GLU A 299 19.06 12.07 8.81
N LEU A 300 19.13 13.37 9.09
CA LEU A 300 20.10 14.31 8.51
C LEU A 300 21.55 13.91 8.75
N LYS A 301 21.85 13.37 9.94
CA LYS A 301 23.21 12.93 10.28
C LYS A 301 23.59 11.63 9.57
N GLN A 302 22.58 10.84 9.20
CA GLN A 302 22.76 9.51 8.61
C GLN A 302 22.68 9.52 7.08
N GLY A 303 22.20 10.62 6.48
CA GLY A 303 22.13 10.78 5.02
C GLY A 303 21.09 9.90 4.33
N HIS A 304 20.19 9.27 5.09
CA HIS A 304 19.13 8.41 4.58
C HIS A 304 17.82 8.61 5.36
N LEU A 305 16.67 8.51 4.70
CA LEU A 305 15.34 8.60 5.31
C LEU A 305 14.64 7.24 5.20
N PRO A 306 14.42 6.50 6.31
CA PRO A 306 13.79 5.19 6.26
C PRO A 306 12.32 5.25 5.82
N ILE A 307 11.84 4.17 5.20
CA ILE A 307 10.40 3.94 4.97
C ILE A 307 9.66 3.53 6.25
N GLY A 308 10.41 3.14 7.27
CA GLY A 308 9.92 2.89 8.63
C GLY A 308 9.38 1.49 8.84
N ARG A 309 8.30 1.39 9.62
CA ARG A 309 7.71 0.11 10.03
C ARG A 309 6.40 -0.16 9.31
N PRO A 310 6.02 -1.44 9.13
CA PRO A 310 4.72 -1.80 8.59
C PRO A 310 3.59 -1.14 9.39
N ILE A 311 2.53 -0.73 8.69
CA ILE A 311 1.30 -0.24 9.33
C ILE A 311 0.48 -1.42 9.90
N PRO A 312 -0.60 -1.18 10.67
CA PRO A 312 -1.42 -2.27 11.19
C PRO A 312 -1.93 -3.23 10.10
N ASN A 313 -1.93 -4.53 10.39
CA ASN A 313 -2.34 -5.63 9.51
C ASN A 313 -1.51 -5.76 8.21
N VAL A 314 -0.33 -5.13 8.17
CA VAL A 314 0.64 -5.17 7.07
C VAL A 314 1.93 -5.81 7.56
N HIS A 315 2.50 -6.67 6.74
CA HIS A 315 3.76 -7.36 6.94
C HIS A 315 4.69 -7.04 5.77
N ILE A 316 5.95 -6.75 6.04
CA ILE A 316 6.95 -6.44 5.03
C ILE A 316 8.14 -7.38 5.20
N TYR A 317 8.59 -7.95 4.10
CA TYR A 317 9.74 -8.82 4.01
C TYR A 317 10.71 -8.28 2.97
N ILE A 318 12.01 -8.50 3.20
CA ILE A 318 13.04 -8.24 2.21
C ILE A 318 13.64 -9.60 1.84
N VAL A 319 13.59 -9.94 0.56
CA VAL A 319 13.93 -11.28 0.06
C VAL A 319 14.91 -11.24 -1.10
N ASP A 320 15.63 -12.33 -1.30
CA ASP A 320 16.46 -12.54 -2.49
C ASP A 320 15.63 -13.09 -3.68
N ASP A 321 16.31 -13.34 -4.80
CA ASP A 321 15.72 -13.89 -6.02
C ASP A 321 15.06 -15.28 -5.84
N TYR A 322 15.32 -15.94 -4.71
CA TYR A 322 14.77 -17.25 -4.33
C TYR A 322 13.69 -17.15 -3.23
N LEU A 323 13.21 -15.94 -2.94
CA LEU A 323 12.25 -15.63 -1.88
C LEU A 323 12.72 -16.00 -0.47
N GLN A 324 14.03 -16.12 -0.24
CA GLN A 324 14.61 -16.27 1.09
C GLN A 324 14.88 -14.90 1.70
N HIS A 325 14.74 -14.78 3.03
CA HIS A 325 15.05 -13.51 3.71
C HIS A 325 16.53 -13.15 3.52
N VAL A 326 16.78 -11.92 3.05
CA VAL A 326 18.14 -11.40 2.93
C VAL A 326 18.74 -11.16 4.31
N ILE A 327 20.05 -11.30 4.43
CA ILE A 327 20.73 -11.05 5.70
C ILE A 327 20.65 -9.55 6.04
N PRO A 328 20.08 -9.16 7.20
CA PRO A 328 19.97 -7.76 7.60
C PRO A 328 21.35 -7.07 7.64
N ASP A 329 21.39 -5.80 7.23
CA ASP A 329 22.58 -4.94 7.21
C ASP A 329 23.71 -5.38 6.26
N ILE A 330 23.56 -6.51 5.53
CA ILE A 330 24.58 -7.05 4.64
C ILE A 330 24.09 -7.11 3.19
N GLN A 331 22.85 -7.52 2.97
CA GLN A 331 22.30 -7.78 1.65
C GLN A 331 21.16 -6.83 1.31
N ILE A 332 21.10 -6.44 0.05
CA ILE A 332 19.95 -5.76 -0.56
C ILE A 332 19.07 -6.84 -1.20
N GLY A 333 17.76 -6.67 -1.11
CA GLY A 333 16.79 -7.57 -1.72
C GLY A 333 15.52 -6.85 -2.14
N ASP A 334 14.61 -7.62 -2.71
CA ASP A 334 13.30 -7.16 -3.14
C ASP A 334 12.35 -7.05 -1.95
N ILE A 335 11.51 -6.01 -1.98
CA ILE A 335 10.49 -5.78 -0.96
C ILE A 335 9.24 -6.59 -1.34
N VAL A 336 8.80 -7.45 -0.43
CA VAL A 336 7.53 -8.18 -0.51
C VAL A 336 6.60 -7.69 0.59
N ILE A 337 5.38 -7.33 0.21
CA ILE A 337 4.38 -6.74 1.09
C ILE A 337 3.19 -7.70 1.17
N GLY A 338 2.86 -8.17 2.38
CA GLY A 338 1.78 -9.14 2.66
C GLY A 338 0.86 -8.67 3.78
N GLY A 339 -0.40 -9.09 3.84
CA GLY A 339 -1.41 -8.53 4.76
C GLY A 339 -2.74 -8.21 4.07
N MET A 340 -3.55 -7.35 4.70
CA MET A 340 -4.84 -6.93 4.16
C MET A 340 -4.66 -5.78 3.16
N TYR A 341 -4.86 -6.04 1.86
CA TYR A 341 -4.78 -5.03 0.80
C TYR A 341 -5.90 -5.18 -0.25
N SER A 342 -5.92 -4.23 -1.19
CA SER A 342 -6.72 -4.22 -2.42
C SER A 342 -6.61 -5.49 -3.26
N CYS A 343 -7.71 -5.79 -3.95
CA CYS A 343 -7.87 -6.93 -4.85
C CYS A 343 -7.18 -6.70 -6.22
N GLY A 344 -5.85 -6.75 -6.26
CA GLY A 344 -5.03 -6.94 -7.47
C GLY A 344 -5.28 -6.00 -8.68
N PHE A 345 -4.69 -6.33 -9.83
CA PHE A 345 -4.91 -5.59 -11.08
C PHE A 345 -6.09 -6.13 -11.87
N THR A 346 -6.85 -5.24 -12.50
CA THR A 346 -7.80 -5.59 -13.56
C THR A 346 -7.03 -5.76 -14.88
N THR A 347 -6.75 -6.97 -15.33
CA THR A 347 -6.50 -7.21 -16.76
C THR A 347 -7.81 -7.09 -17.51
N ALA A 348 -7.77 -6.65 -18.79
CA ALA A 348 -8.92 -6.50 -19.68
C ALA A 348 -9.69 -7.84 -19.90
N GLY A 349 -10.44 -8.26 -18.89
CA GLY A 349 -11.09 -9.56 -18.78
C GLY A 349 -10.59 -10.34 -17.56
N LEU A 350 -11.49 -10.53 -16.59
CA LEU A 350 -11.38 -11.37 -15.39
C LEU A 350 -10.58 -10.79 -14.21
N LEU A 351 -11.32 -10.32 -13.21
CA LEU A 351 -10.91 -10.33 -11.80
C LEU A 351 -10.62 -11.78 -11.40
N ASN A 352 -9.35 -12.14 -11.26
CA ASN A 352 -8.97 -13.33 -10.51
C ASN A 352 -8.84 -12.92 -9.04
N ILE A 353 -9.95 -13.05 -8.32
CA ILE A 353 -9.97 -12.93 -6.86
C ILE A 353 -9.31 -14.20 -6.33
N GLY A 354 -8.00 -14.14 -6.08
CA GLY A 354 -7.30 -15.16 -5.31
C GLY A 354 -7.65 -15.01 -3.84
N VAL A 355 -8.83 -15.48 -3.42
CA VAL A 355 -9.07 -15.90 -2.03
C VAL A 355 -8.76 -17.38 -1.96
N ASP A 356 -7.48 -17.73 -1.90
CA ASP A 356 -7.12 -19.06 -1.41
C ASP A 356 -7.12 -19.00 0.12
N ARG A 357 -8.09 -19.71 0.70
CA ARG A 357 -8.23 -19.98 2.14
C ARG A 357 -7.11 -20.87 2.67
#